data_AF-A0A956RJT5-F1
#
_entry.id   AF-A0A956RJT5-F1
#
_cell.length_a   1.000
_cell.length_b   1.000
_cell.length_c   1.000
_cell.angle_alpha   90.00
_cell.angle_beta   90.00
_cell.angle_gamma   90.00
#
_symmetry.space_group_name_H-M   'P 1'
#
loop_
_entity.id
_entity.type
_entity.pdbx_description
1 polymer ?
#
loop_
_entity_poly.entity_id
_entity_poly.type
_entity_poly.pdbx_seq_one_letter_code
_entity_poly.pdbx_strand_id
1 'polypeptide(L)'
;MITGWSSFGARPAGARLERARQSPQFDDARGRFVNALPAIQPRIGPLLRDWIKGAPGTTPEQPPPLFPSTLETLARAPEDDLRVTWLGHSTLLVELEGAVLLVDPVWGERASPWSFMGPARFHRPPLALDELPPLDAVVISHDHYD
;
A
#
# COMPACT_ATOMS: atom_id res chain seq x y z
N MET A 1 8.49 -5.34 -0.93
CA MET A 1 8.94 -3.94 -1.08
C MET A 1 9.55 -3.79 -2.45
N ILE A 2 9.16 -2.78 -3.23
CA ILE A 2 9.84 -2.41 -4.46
C ILE A 2 11.24 -1.91 -4.07
N THR A 3 12.28 -2.68 -4.34
CA THR A 3 13.66 -2.42 -3.85
C THR A 3 14.41 -1.33 -4.63
N GLY A 4 13.76 -0.68 -5.59
CA GLY A 4 14.36 0.35 -6.46
C GLY A 4 14.18 1.81 -6.02
N TRP A 5 13.52 2.07 -4.88
CA TRP A 5 13.12 3.42 -4.47
C TRP A 5 13.44 3.70 -3.00
N SER A 6 13.68 4.96 -2.66
CA SER A 6 13.87 5.37 -1.27
C SER A 6 12.54 5.29 -0.52
N SER A 7 12.52 4.62 0.63
CA SER A 7 11.33 4.56 1.48
C SER A 7 10.86 5.97 1.86
N PHE A 8 11.80 6.86 2.17
CA PHE A 8 11.47 8.24 2.51
C PHE A 8 11.45 9.14 1.28
N GLY A 9 10.46 10.04 1.23
CA GLY A 9 10.46 11.15 0.30
C GLY A 9 11.57 12.17 0.60
N ALA A 10 11.77 13.09 -0.33
CA ALA A 10 12.74 14.19 -0.20
C ALA A 10 12.03 15.55 -0.24
N ARG A 11 12.69 16.58 0.30
CA ARG A 11 12.22 17.97 0.12
C ARG A 11 12.20 18.31 -1.37
N PRO A 12 11.18 19.05 -1.85
CA PRO A 12 11.14 19.48 -3.24
C PRO A 12 12.34 20.38 -3.54
N ALA A 13 12.95 20.17 -4.71
CA ALA A 13 14.09 20.94 -5.20
C ALA A 13 13.98 21.17 -6.72
N GLY A 14 14.74 22.15 -7.23
CA GLY A 14 14.78 22.48 -8.66
C GLY A 14 13.39 22.71 -9.25
N ALA A 15 13.13 22.17 -10.43
CA ALA A 15 11.85 22.32 -11.13
C ALA A 15 10.62 21.86 -10.32
N ARG A 16 10.78 20.88 -9.39
CA ARG A 16 9.69 20.46 -8.51
C ARG A 16 9.34 21.52 -7.46
N LEU A 17 10.35 22.21 -6.94
CA LEU A 17 10.14 23.33 -6.01
C LEU A 17 9.50 24.52 -6.73
N GLU A 18 10.00 24.87 -7.91
CA GLU A 18 9.41 25.96 -8.71
C GLU A 18 7.94 25.70 -9.04
N ARG A 19 7.60 24.46 -9.41
CA ARG A 19 6.19 24.08 -9.60
C ARG A 19 5.39 24.15 -8.31
N ALA A 20 5.96 23.73 -7.17
CA ALA A 20 5.27 23.80 -5.88
C ALA A 20 4.96 25.26 -5.49
N ARG A 21 5.88 26.20 -5.73
CA ARG A 21 5.71 27.65 -5.47
C ARG A 21 4.60 28.31 -6.27
N GLN A 22 4.21 27.74 -7.40
CA GLN A 22 3.09 28.25 -8.20
C GLN A 22 1.72 27.92 -7.58
N SER A 23 1.67 27.04 -6.58
CA SER A 23 0.43 26.71 -5.88
C SER A 23 0.05 27.80 -4.86
N PRO A 24 -1.23 28.21 -4.80
CA PRO A 24 -1.70 29.14 -3.77
C PRO A 24 -1.66 28.55 -2.35
N GLN A 25 -1.44 27.24 -2.23
CA GLN A 25 -1.28 26.53 -0.97
C GLN A 25 0.18 26.39 -0.54
N PHE A 26 1.15 26.87 -1.33
CA PHE A 26 2.55 26.87 -0.94
C PHE A 26 2.89 28.11 -0.13
N ASP A 27 3.30 27.91 1.12
CA ASP A 27 3.75 28.98 2.01
C ASP A 27 5.27 29.11 1.90
N ASP A 28 5.73 30.12 1.15
CA ASP A 28 7.16 30.39 0.96
C ASP A 28 7.89 30.75 2.26
N ALA A 29 7.21 31.43 3.20
CA ALA A 29 7.81 31.79 4.49
C ALA A 29 8.09 30.55 5.35
N ARG A 30 7.21 29.54 5.26
CA ARG A 30 7.38 28.26 5.96
C ARG A 30 8.07 27.19 5.11
N GLY A 31 8.33 27.46 3.84
CA GLY A 31 8.94 26.54 2.88
C GLY A 31 8.17 25.23 2.71
N ARG A 32 6.83 25.25 2.83
CA ARG A 32 6.00 24.04 2.78
C ARG A 32 4.61 24.28 2.21
N PHE A 33 4.00 23.21 1.72
CA PHE A 33 2.59 23.19 1.38
C PHE A 33 1.72 23.22 2.65
N VAL A 34 0.61 23.95 2.59
CA VAL A 34 -0.40 24.06 3.64
C VAL A 34 -1.72 23.59 3.07
N ASN A 35 -2.23 22.45 3.57
CA ASN A 35 -3.50 21.91 3.11
C ASN A 35 -4.64 22.91 3.35
N ALA A 36 -5.51 23.07 2.36
CA ALA A 36 -6.69 23.95 2.46
C ALA A 36 -7.67 23.49 3.54
N LEU A 37 -7.73 22.17 3.77
CA LEU A 37 -8.46 21.56 4.87
C LEU A 37 -7.47 21.14 5.97
N PRO A 38 -7.84 21.32 7.25
CA PRO A 38 -7.03 20.85 8.35
C PRO A 38 -6.88 19.33 8.27
N ALA A 39 -5.65 18.86 8.09
CA ALA A 39 -5.35 17.45 8.19
C ALA A 39 -5.23 17.06 9.67
N ILE A 40 -5.86 15.95 10.06
CA ILE A 40 -5.58 15.31 11.34
C ILE A 40 -4.17 14.73 11.23
N GLN A 41 -3.20 15.36 11.87
CA GLN A 41 -1.87 14.79 11.96
C GLN A 41 -1.83 13.79 13.12
N PRO A 42 -1.58 12.49 12.86
CA PRO A 42 -1.42 11.53 13.93
C PRO A 42 -0.22 11.91 14.80
N ARG A 43 -0.37 11.75 16.13
CA ARG A 43 0.75 11.96 17.05
C ARG A 43 1.70 10.76 16.96
N ILE A 44 2.96 11.03 16.61
CA ILE A 44 3.98 9.98 16.42
C ILE A 44 4.26 9.19 17.72
N GLY A 45 4.22 9.86 18.89
CA GLY A 45 4.55 9.21 20.17
C GLY A 45 3.67 8.00 20.52
N PRO A 46 2.34 8.15 20.58
CA PRO A 46 1.41 7.04 20.75
C PRO A 46 1.57 5.94 19.68
N LEU A 47 1.80 6.33 18.42
CA LEU A 47 2.00 5.39 17.32
C LEU A 47 3.21 4.47 17.56
N LEU A 48 4.36 5.04 17.94
CA LEU A 48 5.56 4.28 18.27
C LEU A 48 5.36 3.36 19.48
N ARG A 49 4.64 3.85 20.52
CA ARG A 49 4.29 3.02 21.68
C ARG A 49 3.46 1.82 21.24
N ASP A 50 2.47 2.03 20.39
CA ASP A 50 1.54 0.98 19.96
C ASP A 50 2.23 -0.03 19.03
N TRP A 51 3.19 0.41 18.21
CA TRP A 51 4.03 -0.51 17.43
C TRP A 51 4.93 -1.39 18.31
N ILE A 52 5.37 -0.90 19.46
CA ILE A 52 6.22 -1.66 20.40
C ILE A 52 5.36 -2.57 21.30
N LYS A 53 4.25 -2.05 21.84
CA LYS A 53 3.44 -2.73 22.85
C LYS A 53 2.27 -3.53 22.27
N GLY A 54 1.92 -3.30 21.01
CA GLY A 54 0.65 -3.72 20.44
C GLY A 54 -0.50 -2.83 20.93
N ALA A 55 -1.52 -2.64 20.08
CA ALA A 55 -2.77 -2.00 20.47
C ALA A 55 -3.82 -3.08 20.83
N PRO A 56 -4.63 -2.90 21.90
CA PRO A 56 -5.66 -3.86 22.27
C PRO A 56 -6.64 -4.11 21.13
N GLY A 57 -7.01 -5.38 20.89
CA GLY A 57 -8.00 -5.76 19.87
C GLY A 57 -7.53 -5.63 18.42
N THR A 58 -6.22 -5.48 18.17
CA THR A 58 -5.67 -5.34 16.81
C THR A 58 -5.00 -6.60 16.28
N THR A 59 -4.84 -7.63 17.10
CA THR A 59 -4.27 -8.92 16.71
C THR A 59 -5.37 -9.98 16.76
N PRO A 60 -5.60 -10.74 15.68
CA PRO A 60 -6.60 -11.78 15.69
C PRO A 60 -6.17 -12.96 16.57
N GLU A 61 -7.11 -13.58 17.27
CA GLU A 61 -6.84 -14.74 18.15
C GLU A 61 -6.39 -15.98 17.38
N GLN A 62 -6.85 -16.10 16.13
CA GLN A 62 -6.46 -17.13 15.19
C GLN A 62 -6.04 -16.48 13.87
N PRO A 63 -5.09 -17.07 13.12
CA PRO A 63 -4.74 -16.57 11.79
C PRO A 63 -5.99 -16.46 10.90
N PRO A 64 -6.15 -15.37 10.16
CA PRO A 64 -7.23 -15.26 9.17
C PRO A 64 -7.20 -16.46 8.22
N PRO A 65 -8.36 -17.05 7.89
CA PRO A 65 -8.40 -18.19 6.99
C PRO A 65 -7.86 -17.77 5.62
N LEU A 66 -6.94 -18.57 5.11
CA LEU A 66 -6.48 -18.45 3.74
C LEU A 66 -7.34 -19.35 2.88
N PHE A 67 -8.07 -18.75 1.95
CA PHE A 67 -8.58 -19.50 0.83
C PHE A 67 -7.39 -19.83 -0.06
N PRO A 68 -7.13 -21.11 -0.36
CA PRO A 68 -6.25 -21.43 -1.45
C PRO A 68 -6.96 -20.97 -2.72
N SER A 69 -6.76 -19.70 -3.09
CA SER A 69 -6.99 -19.24 -4.46
C SER A 69 -5.99 -20.03 -5.28
N THR A 70 -6.40 -21.22 -5.73
CA THR A 70 -5.48 -22.10 -6.43
C THR A 70 -5.07 -21.40 -7.71
N LEU A 71 -3.78 -21.47 -8.05
CA LEU A 71 -3.28 -21.08 -9.37
C LEU A 71 -4.19 -21.60 -10.49
N GLU A 72 -4.83 -22.75 -10.26
CA GLU A 72 -5.86 -23.33 -11.14
C GLU A 72 -7.07 -22.42 -11.38
N THR A 73 -7.58 -21.72 -10.37
CA THR A 73 -8.67 -20.75 -10.54
C THR A 73 -8.18 -19.59 -11.39
N LEU A 74 -7.02 -19.01 -11.04
CA LEU A 74 -6.44 -17.88 -11.78
C LEU A 74 -6.04 -18.24 -13.22
N ALA A 75 -5.73 -19.51 -13.48
CA ALA A 75 -5.43 -20.01 -14.83
C ALA A 75 -6.67 -20.11 -15.75
N ARG A 76 -7.88 -20.01 -15.20
CA ARG A 76 -9.13 -19.97 -15.98
C ARG A 76 -9.59 -18.53 -16.12
N ALA A 77 -10.08 -18.19 -17.31
CA ALA A 77 -10.75 -16.91 -17.53
C ALA A 77 -11.99 -16.79 -16.62
N PRO A 78 -12.32 -15.57 -16.15
CA PRO A 78 -13.57 -15.33 -15.41
C PRO A 78 -14.80 -15.63 -16.28
N GLU A 79 -15.88 -16.11 -15.66
CA GLU A 79 -17.11 -16.48 -16.39
C GLU A 79 -17.87 -15.25 -16.92
N ASP A 80 -17.88 -14.15 -16.16
CA ASP A 80 -18.62 -12.92 -16.47
C ASP A 80 -17.69 -11.75 -16.88
N ASP A 81 -16.51 -12.04 -17.42
CA ASP A 81 -15.45 -11.07 -17.75
C ASP A 81 -14.96 -10.19 -16.59
N LEU A 82 -15.41 -10.45 -15.35
CA LEU A 82 -14.98 -9.78 -14.13
C LEU A 82 -14.62 -10.82 -13.06
N ARG A 83 -13.41 -10.71 -12.51
CA ARG A 83 -13.04 -11.38 -11.27
C ARG A 83 -12.20 -10.46 -10.41
N VAL A 84 -12.53 -10.42 -9.12
CA VAL A 84 -11.76 -9.70 -8.10
C VAL A 84 -11.25 -10.72 -7.10
N THR A 85 -9.93 -10.86 -7.01
CA THR A 85 -9.27 -11.71 -6.02
C THR A 85 -8.62 -10.83 -4.95
N TRP A 86 -9.02 -11.02 -3.70
CA TRP A 86 -8.41 -10.33 -2.56
C TRP A 86 -7.15 -11.05 -2.11
N LEU A 87 -6.01 -10.36 -2.14
CA LEU A 87 -4.69 -10.90 -1.76
C LEU A 87 -4.24 -10.46 -0.36
N GLY A 88 -5.12 -9.76 0.38
CA GLY A 88 -4.88 -9.24 1.71
C GLY A 88 -4.67 -7.72 1.73
N HIS A 89 -5.02 -7.08 2.85
CA HIS A 89 -5.02 -5.61 3.02
C HIS A 89 -5.81 -4.91 1.90
N SER A 90 -5.26 -3.88 1.25
CA SER A 90 -5.80 -3.20 0.07
C SER A 90 -5.42 -3.88 -1.26
N THR A 91 -4.64 -4.98 -1.23
CA THR A 91 -4.17 -5.63 -2.46
C THR A 91 -5.28 -6.43 -3.14
N LEU A 92 -5.62 -6.02 -4.37
CA LEU A 92 -6.59 -6.67 -5.23
C LEU A 92 -5.96 -7.05 -6.57
N LEU A 93 -6.20 -8.27 -7.03
CA LEU A 93 -5.99 -8.66 -8.42
C LEU A 93 -7.36 -8.60 -9.11
N VAL A 94 -7.48 -7.69 -10.08
CA VAL A 94 -8.73 -7.44 -10.81
C VAL A 94 -8.54 -7.86 -12.25
N GLU A 95 -9.35 -8.81 -12.69
CA GLU A 95 -9.48 -9.20 -14.09
C GLU A 95 -10.78 -8.60 -14.62
N LEU A 96 -10.69 -7.77 -15.65
CA LEU A 96 -11.81 -7.03 -16.20
C LEU A 96 -11.69 -6.94 -17.72
N GLU A 97 -12.64 -7.53 -18.45
CA GLU A 97 -12.71 -7.49 -19.93
C GLU A 97 -11.38 -7.92 -20.60
N GLY A 98 -10.72 -8.94 -20.03
CA GLY A 98 -9.44 -9.45 -20.50
C GLY A 98 -8.20 -8.67 -20.03
N ALA A 99 -8.36 -7.54 -19.34
CA ALA A 99 -7.27 -6.82 -18.70
C ALA A 99 -7.02 -7.30 -17.27
N VAL A 100 -5.76 -7.33 -16.84
CA VAL A 100 -5.33 -7.74 -15.49
C VAL A 100 -4.68 -6.57 -14.76
N LEU A 101 -5.30 -6.12 -13.69
CA LEU A 101 -4.86 -4.99 -12.87
C LEU A 101 -4.46 -5.47 -11.48
N LEU A 102 -3.36 -4.93 -10.97
CA LEU A 102 -2.95 -5.12 -9.57
C LEU A 102 -3.10 -3.80 -8.81
N VAL A 103 -3.97 -3.78 -7.81
CA VAL A 103 -4.26 -2.60 -6.99
C VAL A 103 -3.49 -2.69 -5.68
N ASP A 104 -2.84 -1.60 -5.26
CA ASP A 104 -2.15 -1.40 -3.97
C ASP A 104 -1.36 -2.64 -3.49
N PRO A 105 -0.28 -3.04 -4.21
CA PRO A 105 0.43 -4.29 -3.95
C PRO A 105 1.30 -4.28 -2.68
N VAL A 106 0.97 -5.13 -1.71
CA VAL A 106 1.71 -5.28 -0.44
C VAL A 106 2.17 -6.71 -0.20
N TRP A 107 3.35 -7.07 -0.74
CA TRP A 107 4.02 -8.35 -0.48
C TRP A 107 4.99 -8.33 0.71
N GLY A 108 5.22 -7.16 1.31
CA GLY A 108 6.12 -7.05 2.46
C GLY A 108 5.59 -7.81 3.68
N GLU A 109 6.51 -8.32 4.50
CA GLU A 109 6.18 -8.85 5.84
C GLU A 109 5.61 -7.77 6.76
N ARG A 110 5.99 -6.51 6.52
CA ARG A 110 5.55 -5.36 7.29
C ARG A 110 5.11 -4.23 6.38
N ALA A 111 4.02 -3.56 6.77
CA ALA A 111 3.60 -2.30 6.17
C ALA A 111 4.34 -1.16 6.89
N SER A 112 5.62 -0.98 6.55
CA SER A 112 6.53 -0.09 7.26
C SER A 112 7.74 0.30 6.41
N PRO A 113 8.32 1.50 6.61
CA PRO A 113 9.63 1.84 6.06
C PRO A 113 10.78 0.95 6.56
N TRP A 114 10.59 0.27 7.69
CA TRP A 114 11.62 -0.54 8.32
C TRP A 114 11.28 -2.02 8.25
N SER A 115 12.28 -2.85 7.97
CA SER A 115 12.11 -4.31 7.94
C SER A 115 11.87 -4.94 9.32
N PHE A 116 12.29 -4.27 10.39
CA PHE A 116 12.28 -4.83 11.76
C PHE A 116 11.21 -4.23 12.69
N MET A 117 10.51 -3.17 12.27
CA MET A 117 9.57 -2.42 13.11
C MET A 117 8.32 -2.03 12.32
N GLY A 118 7.17 -1.93 12.99
CA GLY A 118 5.88 -1.57 12.40
C GLY A 118 4.95 -2.76 12.20
N PRO A 119 3.71 -2.55 11.71
CA PRO A 119 2.69 -3.60 11.59
C PRO A 119 3.16 -4.76 10.73
N ALA A 120 3.09 -5.99 11.25
CA ALA A 120 3.37 -7.20 10.50
C ALA A 120 2.07 -7.81 9.97
N ARG A 121 2.12 -8.46 8.81
CA ARG A 121 0.99 -9.22 8.27
C ARG A 121 0.64 -10.41 9.17
N PHE A 122 -0.63 -10.79 9.23
CA PHE A 122 -1.12 -11.94 10.01
C PHE A 122 -1.09 -13.26 9.25
N HIS A 123 -0.87 -13.22 7.93
CA HIS A 123 -0.77 -14.38 7.07
C HIS A 123 0.23 -14.08 5.94
N ARG A 124 0.81 -15.12 5.33
CA ARG A 124 1.61 -14.97 4.10
C ARG A 124 0.73 -14.49 2.93
N PRO A 125 1.29 -13.83 1.90
CA PRO A 125 0.52 -13.51 0.69
C PRO A 125 -0.12 -14.81 0.13
N PRO A 126 -1.40 -14.79 -0.29
CA PRO A 126 -2.05 -15.96 -0.86
C PRO A 126 -1.38 -16.46 -2.16
N LEU A 127 -0.65 -15.58 -2.83
CA LEU A 127 0.05 -15.81 -4.08
C LEU A 127 1.48 -15.26 -3.99
N ALA A 128 2.48 -16.02 -4.43
CA ALA A 128 3.84 -15.49 -4.56
C ALA A 128 3.90 -14.44 -5.66
N LEU A 129 4.90 -13.56 -5.61
CA LEU A 129 4.99 -12.44 -6.57
C LEU A 129 5.30 -12.94 -7.99
N ASP A 130 6.08 -14.00 -8.11
CA ASP A 130 6.43 -14.67 -9.37
C ASP A 130 5.32 -15.59 -9.91
N GLU A 131 4.29 -15.83 -9.10
CA GLU A 131 3.08 -16.56 -9.46
C GLU A 131 1.98 -15.65 -10.01
N LEU A 132 2.18 -14.33 -10.02
CA LEU A 132 1.22 -13.40 -10.61
C LEU A 132 1.07 -13.65 -12.13
N PRO A 133 -0.16 -13.60 -12.67
CA PRO A 133 -0.34 -13.55 -14.11
C PRO A 133 0.30 -12.27 -14.69
N PRO A 134 0.54 -12.23 -16.01
CA PRO A 134 0.94 -10.99 -16.69
C PRO A 134 -0.03 -9.86 -16.33
N LEU A 135 0.52 -8.72 -15.90
CA LEU A 135 -0.25 -7.55 -15.49
C LEU A 135 -0.25 -6.52 -16.61
N ASP A 136 -1.41 -5.96 -16.93
CA ASP A 136 -1.53 -4.83 -17.85
C ASP A 136 -1.25 -3.50 -17.14
N ALA A 137 -1.60 -3.40 -15.86
CA ALA A 137 -1.32 -2.21 -15.06
C ALA A 137 -1.23 -2.49 -13.56
N VAL A 138 -0.53 -1.60 -12.87
CA VAL A 138 -0.52 -1.48 -11.42
C VAL A 138 -1.17 -0.16 -11.03
N VAL A 139 -2.18 -0.22 -10.17
CA VAL A 139 -2.92 0.95 -9.68
C VAL A 139 -2.47 1.22 -8.26
N ILE A 140 -1.95 2.43 -8.02
CA ILE A 140 -1.54 2.90 -6.70
C ILE A 140 -2.49 4.02 -6.28
N SER A 141 -3.24 3.81 -5.21
CA SER A 141 -4.20 4.78 -4.71
C SER A 141 -3.53 5.97 -4.02
N HIS A 142 -2.49 5.70 -3.23
CA HIS A 142 -1.73 6.69 -2.46
C HIS A 142 -0.35 6.16 -2.05
N ASP A 143 0.44 6.98 -1.35
CA ASP A 143 1.85 6.69 -1.00
C ASP A 143 2.07 6.26 0.46
N HIS A 144 1.04 5.72 1.12
CA HIS A 144 1.24 5.06 2.42
C HIS A 144 1.97 3.72 2.22
N TYR A 145 2.58 3.23 3.31
CA TYR A 145 3.34 1.98 3.29
C TYR A 145 2.46 0.72 3.31
N ASP A 146 1.17 0.91 3.57
CA ASP A 146 0.13 -0.10 3.59
C ASP A 146 -0.85 0.12 2.42
#